data_AF-A0A6P8QS35-F1
#
_entry.id   AF-A0A6P8QS35-F1
#
_cell.length_a   1.000
_cell.length_b   1.000
_cell.length_c   1.000
_cell.angle_alpha   90.00
_cell.angle_beta   90.00
_cell.angle_gamma   90.00
#
_symmetry.space_group_name_H-M   'P 1'
#
loop_
_entity.id
_entity.type
_entity.pdbx_description
1 polymer ?
#
loop_
_entity_poly.entity_id
_entity_poly.type
_entity_poly.pdbx_seq_one_letter_code
_entity_poly.pdbx_strand_id
1 'polypeptide(L)'
;MHEFKTGNSIATKLSNWALLERFFIKRHLNLAKELIHGTIHRKPGAAEALIQNIYVILTSRKIKCIKDEKIDLTDTSYQKMLPMVARSTATKAVKNNIRITEIIAEPDTVFNQQKVQTILNRHLQHRYEERLENPKRFDIKPTLGELAVRIFPSINAMENMAKLLKDKRSKISLSSSSSETSKETVPFQEIQVKQATRSDMSADLSGGSVTAVNEK
;
A
#
# COMPACT_ATOMS: atom_id res chain seq x y z
N MET A 1 -20.84 -41.15 -4.54
CA MET A 1 -20.83 -40.08 -5.57
C MET A 1 -20.64 -38.75 -4.86
N HIS A 2 -19.64 -37.95 -5.24
CA HIS A 2 -19.52 -36.58 -4.74
C HIS A 2 -20.26 -35.66 -5.71
N GLU A 3 -21.50 -35.33 -5.38
CA GLU A 3 -22.35 -34.47 -6.20
C GLU A 3 -22.04 -33.00 -5.94
N PHE A 4 -22.09 -32.18 -7.00
CA PHE A 4 -22.03 -30.73 -6.87
C PHE A 4 -23.34 -30.23 -6.27
N LYS A 5 -23.24 -29.38 -5.25
CA LYS A 5 -24.41 -28.77 -4.61
C LYS A 5 -24.65 -27.38 -5.18
N THR A 6 -25.82 -27.13 -5.73
CA THR A 6 -26.21 -25.76 -6.12
C THR A 6 -26.47 -24.94 -4.87
N GLY A 7 -25.82 -23.79 -4.73
CA GLY A 7 -26.01 -22.92 -3.59
C GLY A 7 -25.17 -21.64 -3.67
N ASN A 8 -25.66 -20.59 -3.01
CA ASN A 8 -25.01 -19.28 -3.00
C ASN A 8 -24.07 -19.06 -1.81
N SER A 9 -24.07 -19.95 -0.82
CA SER A 9 -23.21 -19.84 0.37
C SER A 9 -21.73 -20.00 0.01
N ILE A 10 -20.86 -19.32 0.76
CA ILE A 10 -19.41 -19.45 0.56
C ILE A 10 -18.92 -20.87 0.85
N ALA A 11 -19.47 -21.53 1.87
CA ALA A 11 -19.15 -22.92 2.21
C ALA A 11 -19.48 -23.90 1.08
N THR A 12 -20.65 -23.75 0.45
CA THR A 12 -21.05 -24.57 -0.71
C THR A 12 -20.09 -24.36 -1.88
N LYS A 13 -19.72 -23.11 -2.18
CA LYS A 13 -18.75 -22.80 -3.24
C LYS A 13 -17.41 -23.45 -2.95
N LEU A 14 -16.85 -23.27 -1.75
CA LEU A 14 -15.56 -23.86 -1.37
C LEU A 14 -15.57 -25.38 -1.49
N SER A 15 -16.65 -26.04 -1.03
CA SER A 15 -16.79 -27.49 -1.16
C SER A 15 -16.84 -27.97 -2.62
N ASN A 16 -17.61 -27.29 -3.48
CA ASN A 16 -17.66 -27.61 -4.91
C ASN A 16 -16.30 -27.37 -5.60
N TRP A 17 -15.63 -26.27 -5.28
CA TRP A 17 -14.32 -25.95 -5.85
C TRP A 17 -13.23 -26.91 -5.39
N ALA A 18 -13.29 -27.43 -4.16
CA ALA A 18 -12.39 -28.49 -3.71
C ALA A 18 -12.53 -29.79 -4.53
N LEU A 19 -13.73 -30.12 -5.00
CA LEU A 19 -13.95 -31.25 -5.92
C LEU A 19 -13.35 -30.97 -7.29
N LEU A 20 -13.55 -29.74 -7.82
CA LEU A 20 -12.98 -29.32 -9.10
C LEU A 20 -11.45 -29.29 -9.06
N GLU A 21 -10.83 -28.79 -7.98
CA GLU A 21 -9.38 -28.77 -7.82
C GLU A 21 -8.78 -30.18 -7.85
N ARG A 22 -9.40 -31.14 -7.15
CA ARG A 22 -8.98 -32.55 -7.22
C ARG A 22 -9.06 -33.10 -8.64
N PHE A 23 -10.11 -32.75 -9.39
CA PHE A 23 -10.25 -33.12 -10.79
C PHE A 23 -9.15 -32.50 -11.66
N PHE A 24 -8.87 -31.21 -11.51
CA PHE A 24 -7.83 -30.52 -12.27
C PHE A 24 -6.44 -31.10 -12.00
N ILE A 25 -6.11 -31.38 -10.74
CA ILE A 25 -4.85 -32.02 -10.34
C ILE A 25 -4.73 -33.40 -10.99
N LYS A 26 -5.79 -34.23 -10.93
CA LYS A 26 -5.80 -35.57 -11.53
C LYS A 26 -5.63 -35.54 -13.06
N ARG A 27 -6.02 -34.44 -13.71
CA ARG A 27 -5.92 -34.25 -15.17
C ARG A 27 -4.70 -33.41 -15.57
N HIS A 28 -3.82 -33.06 -14.63
CA HIS A 28 -2.66 -32.19 -14.86
C HIS A 28 -3.01 -30.84 -15.50
N LEU A 29 -4.18 -30.30 -15.16
CA LEU A 29 -4.64 -28.98 -15.62
C LEU A 29 -4.12 -27.91 -14.66
N ASN A 30 -3.06 -27.22 -15.05
CA ASN A 30 -2.42 -26.17 -14.25
C ASN A 30 -3.22 -24.85 -14.34
N LEU A 31 -4.18 -24.68 -13.43
CA LEU A 31 -4.94 -23.44 -13.29
C LEU A 31 -4.36 -22.56 -12.17
N ALA A 32 -4.29 -21.26 -12.41
CA ALA A 32 -3.82 -20.31 -11.41
C ALA A 32 -4.78 -20.26 -10.21
N LYS A 33 -4.26 -20.57 -9.01
CA LYS A 33 -5.04 -20.54 -7.75
C LYS A 33 -5.70 -19.19 -7.49
N GLU A 34 -5.04 -18.10 -7.89
CA GLU A 34 -5.57 -16.74 -7.77
C GLU A 34 -6.87 -16.56 -8.56
N LEU A 35 -7.00 -17.18 -9.74
CA LEU A 35 -8.21 -17.09 -10.56
C LEU A 35 -9.35 -17.94 -10.00
N ILE A 36 -9.04 -19.12 -9.47
CA ILE A 36 -10.02 -19.96 -8.76
C ILE A 36 -10.56 -19.20 -7.55
N HIS A 37 -9.66 -18.70 -6.70
CA HIS A 37 -10.02 -17.90 -5.52
C HIS A 37 -10.81 -16.64 -5.91
N GLY A 38 -10.36 -15.89 -6.92
CA GLY A 38 -11.08 -14.73 -7.45
C GLY A 38 -12.48 -15.09 -7.95
N THR A 39 -12.65 -16.26 -8.58
CA THR A 39 -13.94 -16.75 -9.08
C THR A 39 -14.89 -17.11 -7.93
N ILE A 40 -14.41 -17.82 -6.91
CA ILE A 40 -15.17 -18.15 -5.69
C ILE A 40 -15.75 -16.88 -5.06
N HIS A 41 -14.94 -15.83 -4.98
CA HIS A 41 -15.29 -14.57 -4.33
C HIS A 41 -15.95 -13.53 -5.25
N ARG A 42 -16.26 -13.88 -6.51
CA ARG A 42 -16.87 -12.95 -7.48
C ARG A 42 -16.04 -11.67 -7.68
N LYS A 43 -14.73 -11.83 -7.84
CA LYS A 43 -13.86 -10.74 -8.30
C LYS A 43 -14.10 -10.48 -9.80
N PRO A 44 -14.15 -9.20 -10.21
CA PRO A 44 -14.30 -8.87 -11.63
C PRO A 44 -13.12 -9.43 -12.43
N GLY A 45 -13.37 -9.91 -13.65
CA GLY A 45 -12.36 -10.48 -14.54
C GLY A 45 -11.85 -11.89 -14.16
N ALA A 46 -11.99 -12.34 -12.91
CA ALA A 46 -11.47 -13.64 -12.47
C ALA A 46 -12.14 -14.83 -13.20
N ALA A 47 -13.47 -14.86 -13.22
CA ALA A 47 -14.23 -15.94 -13.84
C ALA A 47 -14.04 -15.97 -15.36
N GLU A 48 -14.02 -14.79 -15.98
CA GLU A 48 -13.77 -14.63 -17.41
C GLU A 48 -12.39 -15.17 -17.78
N ALA A 49 -11.33 -14.72 -17.08
CA ALA A 49 -9.98 -15.19 -17.33
C ALA A 49 -9.81 -16.69 -17.04
N LEU A 50 -10.50 -17.22 -16.03
CA LEU A 50 -10.47 -18.65 -15.73
C LEU A 50 -11.08 -19.48 -16.87
N ILE A 51 -12.24 -19.06 -17.40
CA ILE A 51 -12.89 -19.74 -18.53
C ILE A 51 -12.01 -19.65 -19.79
N GLN A 52 -11.41 -18.49 -20.05
CA GLN A 52 -10.47 -18.33 -21.16
C GLN A 52 -9.29 -19.29 -21.03
N ASN A 53 -8.68 -19.40 -19.85
CA ASN A 53 -7.58 -20.33 -19.60
C ASN A 53 -8.01 -21.79 -19.84
N ILE A 54 -9.17 -22.19 -19.32
CA ILE A 54 -9.70 -23.54 -19.54
C ILE A 54 -9.95 -23.80 -21.03
N TYR A 55 -10.54 -22.85 -21.75
CA TYR A 55 -10.78 -22.97 -23.19
C TYR A 55 -9.47 -23.17 -23.96
N VAL A 56 -8.44 -22.37 -23.67
CA VAL A 56 -7.13 -22.50 -24.33
C VAL A 56 -6.52 -23.86 -24.02
N ILE A 57 -6.57 -24.32 -22.76
CA ILE A 57 -6.01 -25.62 -22.38
C ILE A 57 -6.72 -26.77 -23.10
N LEU A 58 -8.06 -26.73 -23.18
CA LEU A 58 -8.85 -27.83 -23.75
C LEU A 58 -8.85 -27.84 -25.28
N THR A 59 -8.75 -26.68 -25.94
CA THR A 59 -8.86 -26.57 -27.40
C THR A 59 -7.54 -26.31 -28.09
N SER A 60 -6.50 -25.92 -27.35
CA SER A 60 -5.22 -25.43 -27.87
C SER A 60 -5.36 -24.24 -28.83
N ARG A 61 -6.51 -23.54 -28.81
CA ARG A 61 -6.77 -22.35 -29.64
C ARG A 61 -6.48 -21.10 -28.82
N LYS A 62 -5.71 -20.18 -29.41
CA LYS A 62 -5.47 -18.87 -28.81
C LYS A 62 -6.72 -17.99 -28.95
N ILE A 63 -7.15 -17.38 -27.85
CA ILE A 63 -8.19 -16.36 -27.86
C ILE A 63 -7.48 -15.01 -28.06
N LYS A 64 -7.98 -14.15 -28.96
CA LYS A 64 -7.42 -12.81 -29.21
C LYS A 64 -7.44 -11.88 -27.98
N CYS A 65 -8.17 -12.24 -26.93
CA CYS A 65 -8.41 -11.43 -25.73
C CYS A 65 -7.50 -11.77 -24.55
N ILE A 66 -6.55 -12.71 -24.68
CA ILE A 66 -5.63 -13.01 -23.59
C ILE A 66 -4.74 -11.80 -23.42
N LYS A 67 -4.98 -11.01 -22.35
CA LYS A 67 -3.99 -10.07 -21.85
C LYS A 67 -2.80 -10.92 -21.43
N ASP A 68 -1.71 -10.91 -22.20
CA ASP A 68 -0.46 -11.62 -21.89
C ASP A 68 0.18 -11.12 -20.58
N GLU A 69 -0.33 -10.01 -20.03
CA GLU A 69 0.05 -9.45 -18.73
C GLU A 69 -0.64 -10.19 -17.57
N LYS A 70 0.08 -10.33 -16.45
CA LYS A 70 -0.42 -10.89 -15.19
C LYS A 70 -1.80 -10.30 -14.87
N ILE A 71 -2.83 -11.16 -14.81
CA ILE A 71 -4.21 -10.73 -14.58
C ILE A 71 -4.31 -10.04 -13.22
N ASP A 72 -4.46 -8.72 -13.26
CA ASP A 72 -4.71 -7.93 -12.06
C ASP A 72 -6.18 -8.05 -11.66
N LEU A 73 -6.43 -8.73 -10.55
CA LEU A 73 -7.76 -8.84 -9.93
C LEU A 73 -8.12 -7.60 -9.09
N THR A 74 -7.27 -6.58 -9.10
CA THR A 74 -7.50 -5.30 -8.46
C THR A 74 -7.96 -4.25 -9.47
N ASP A 75 -8.54 -3.15 -8.99
CA ASP A 75 -9.06 -2.10 -9.87
C ASP A 75 -7.98 -1.13 -10.38
N THR A 76 -6.68 -1.46 -10.29
CA THR A 76 -5.60 -0.48 -10.55
C THR A 76 -5.58 0.03 -11.97
N SER A 77 -5.70 -0.86 -12.96
CA SER A 77 -5.71 -0.51 -14.37
C SER A 77 -6.81 0.50 -14.67
N TYR A 78 -8.01 0.26 -14.13
CA TYR A 78 -9.14 1.17 -14.23
C TYR A 78 -8.86 2.51 -13.52
N GLN A 79 -8.34 2.49 -12.30
CA GLN A 79 -8.03 3.73 -11.56
C GLN A 79 -6.97 4.60 -12.26
N LYS A 80 -5.98 3.99 -12.93
CA LYS A 80 -4.95 4.72 -13.69
C LYS A 80 -5.53 5.47 -14.89
N MET A 81 -6.57 4.92 -15.53
CA MET A 81 -7.25 5.55 -16.67
C MET A 81 -8.15 6.71 -16.27
N LEU A 82 -8.55 6.78 -15.00
CA LEU A 82 -9.46 7.82 -14.51
C LEU A 82 -8.72 9.13 -14.23
N PRO A 83 -9.37 10.28 -14.52
CA PRO A 83 -8.89 11.56 -14.04
C PRO A 83 -8.99 11.60 -12.50
N MET A 84 -8.08 12.34 -11.87
CA MET A 84 -7.95 12.45 -10.41
C MET A 84 -9.28 12.63 -9.66
N VAL A 85 -10.17 13.50 -10.15
CA VAL A 85 -11.45 13.81 -9.48
C VAL A 85 -12.42 12.62 -9.48
N ALA A 86 -12.28 11.71 -10.45
CA ALA A 86 -13.12 10.53 -10.59
C ALA A 86 -12.55 9.27 -9.92
N ARG A 87 -11.29 9.32 -9.44
CA ARG A 87 -10.65 8.19 -8.78
C ARG A 87 -11.34 7.86 -7.45
N SER A 88 -11.28 6.58 -7.09
CA SER A 88 -11.93 6.07 -5.86
C SER A 88 -11.38 6.74 -4.59
N THR A 89 -12.26 6.95 -3.60
CA THR A 89 -11.86 7.27 -2.23
C THR A 89 -11.23 6.05 -1.55
N ALA A 90 -10.46 6.25 -0.47
CA ALA A 90 -9.81 5.15 0.25
C ALA A 90 -10.79 4.02 0.64
N THR A 91 -11.95 4.35 1.21
CA THR A 91 -12.99 3.38 1.55
C THR A 91 -13.52 2.64 0.33
N LYS A 92 -13.69 3.34 -0.80
CA LYS A 92 -14.15 2.73 -2.05
C LYS A 92 -13.08 1.82 -2.65
N ALA A 93 -11.80 2.19 -2.57
CA ALA A 93 -10.68 1.36 -2.99
C ALA A 93 -10.65 0.04 -2.20
N VAL A 94 -10.82 0.07 -0.88
CA VAL A 94 -10.93 -1.16 -0.08
C VAL A 94 -12.12 -2.02 -0.53
N LYS A 95 -13.31 -1.42 -0.64
CA LYS A 95 -14.55 -2.12 -1.06
C LYS A 95 -14.47 -2.72 -2.46
N ASN A 96 -13.74 -2.09 -3.38
CA ASN A 96 -13.58 -2.59 -4.75
C ASN A 96 -12.62 -3.78 -4.81
N ASN A 97 -11.60 -3.81 -3.95
CA ASN A 97 -10.48 -4.76 -4.03
C ASN A 97 -10.59 -5.96 -3.07
N ILE A 98 -11.40 -5.85 -2.01
CA ILE A 98 -11.67 -6.94 -1.06
C ILE A 98 -13.16 -7.20 -0.97
N ARG A 99 -13.54 -8.48 -1.06
CA ARG A 99 -14.91 -8.94 -0.85
C ARG A 99 -15.10 -9.43 0.58
N ILE A 100 -16.29 -9.21 1.12
CA ILE A 100 -16.68 -9.72 2.45
C ILE A 100 -16.50 -11.24 2.52
N THR A 101 -16.78 -11.96 1.42
CA THR A 101 -16.58 -13.41 1.36
C THR A 101 -15.12 -13.84 1.49
N GLU A 102 -14.16 -12.99 1.12
CA GLU A 102 -12.72 -13.28 1.32
C GLU A 102 -12.38 -13.20 2.81
N ILE A 103 -12.91 -12.19 3.50
CA ILE A 103 -12.71 -12.01 4.95
C ILE A 103 -13.38 -13.13 5.75
N ILE A 104 -14.54 -13.61 5.32
CA ILE A 104 -15.23 -14.75 5.97
C ILE A 104 -14.47 -16.06 5.73
N ALA A 105 -13.89 -16.24 4.55
CA ALA A 105 -13.18 -17.46 4.19
C ALA A 105 -11.79 -17.55 4.86
N GLU A 106 -11.14 -16.41 5.08
CA GLU A 106 -9.84 -16.31 5.75
C GLU A 106 -10.03 -15.73 7.16
N PRO A 107 -10.09 -16.54 8.22
CA PRO A 107 -10.37 -16.05 9.57
C PRO A 107 -9.19 -15.29 10.20
N ASP A 108 -7.99 -15.35 9.62
CA ASP A 108 -6.83 -14.62 10.13
C ASP A 108 -7.04 -13.10 9.99
N THR A 109 -7.21 -12.45 11.14
CA THR A 109 -7.43 -11.01 11.22
C THR A 109 -6.19 -10.22 10.85
N VAL A 110 -4.98 -10.73 11.14
CA VAL A 110 -3.72 -10.05 10.85
C VAL A 110 -3.48 -10.05 9.35
N PHE A 111 -3.66 -11.19 8.68
CA PHE A 111 -3.55 -11.27 7.23
C PHE A 111 -4.56 -10.34 6.52
N ASN A 112 -5.82 -10.35 6.96
CA ASN A 112 -6.84 -9.45 6.41
C ASN A 112 -6.50 -7.98 6.63
N GLN A 113 -5.97 -7.61 7.80
CA GLN A 113 -5.49 -6.26 8.07
C GLN A 113 -4.36 -5.88 7.13
N GLN A 114 -3.35 -6.72 6.96
CA GLN A 114 -2.22 -6.47 6.04
C GLN A 114 -2.70 -6.26 4.59
N LYS A 115 -3.68 -7.04 4.15
CA LYS A 115 -4.30 -6.89 2.83
C LYS A 115 -5.01 -5.54 2.67
N VAL A 116 -5.75 -5.11 3.69
CA VAL A 116 -6.38 -3.77 3.73
C VAL A 116 -5.32 -2.67 3.72
N GLN A 117 -4.29 -2.78 4.55
CA GLN A 117 -3.20 -1.81 4.62
C GLN A 117 -2.46 -1.66 3.28
N THR A 118 -2.26 -2.76 2.56
CA THR A 118 -1.64 -2.74 1.23
C THR A 118 -2.46 -1.88 0.25
N ILE A 119 -3.79 -1.98 0.29
CA ILE A 119 -4.69 -1.17 -0.57
C ILE A 119 -4.66 0.31 -0.16
N LEU A 120 -4.63 0.59 1.15
CA LEU A 120 -4.55 1.95 1.67
C LEU A 120 -3.22 2.60 1.29
N ASN A 121 -2.10 1.91 1.46
CA ASN A 121 -0.77 2.39 1.08
C ASN A 121 -0.71 2.73 -0.42
N ARG A 122 -1.25 1.84 -1.27
CA ARG A 122 -1.36 2.11 -2.70
C ARG A 122 -2.22 3.34 -3.01
N HIS A 123 -3.34 3.52 -2.30
CA HIS A 123 -4.18 4.71 -2.44
C HIS A 123 -3.45 6.00 -2.05
N LEU A 124 -2.70 5.98 -0.93
CA LEU A 124 -1.88 7.11 -0.49
C LEU A 124 -0.77 7.43 -1.50
N GLN A 125 -0.14 6.39 -2.05
CA GLN A 125 0.89 6.53 -3.07
C GLN A 125 0.35 7.22 -4.33
N HIS A 126 -0.81 6.81 -4.85
CA HIS A 126 -1.43 7.48 -5.99
C HIS A 126 -1.76 8.96 -5.68
N ARG A 127 -2.25 9.25 -4.47
CA ARG A 127 -2.51 10.64 -4.04
C ARG A 127 -1.23 11.46 -3.91
N TYR A 128 -0.11 10.83 -3.58
CA TYR A 128 1.18 11.48 -3.52
C TYR A 128 1.71 11.77 -4.93
N GLU A 129 1.62 10.81 -5.85
CA GLU A 129 1.99 10.98 -7.26
C GLU A 129 1.19 12.09 -7.94
N GLU A 130 -0.13 12.13 -7.75
CA GLU A 130 -0.99 13.20 -8.27
C GLU A 130 -0.57 14.60 -7.81
N ARG A 131 -0.12 14.71 -6.56
CA ARG A 131 0.39 15.94 -5.97
C ARG A 131 1.66 16.39 -6.68
N LEU A 132 2.60 15.48 -6.88
CA LEU A 132 3.85 15.75 -7.60
C LEU A 132 3.63 16.12 -9.07
N GLU A 133 2.68 15.49 -9.74
CA GLU A 133 2.36 15.78 -11.15
C GLU A 133 1.70 17.17 -11.33
N ASN A 134 0.98 17.66 -10.31
CA ASN A 134 0.21 18.90 -10.38
C ASN A 134 0.55 19.86 -9.22
N PRO A 135 1.80 20.31 -9.08
CA PRO A 135 2.25 21.05 -7.89
C PRO A 135 1.50 22.38 -7.70
N LYS A 136 1.16 23.06 -8.80
CA LYS A 136 0.37 24.30 -8.79
C LYS A 136 -1.05 24.12 -8.24
N ARG A 137 -1.67 22.96 -8.45
CA ARG A 137 -3.03 22.68 -7.98
C ARG A 137 -3.07 22.41 -6.49
N PHE A 138 -1.97 21.90 -5.94
CA PHE A 138 -1.86 21.47 -4.54
C PHE A 138 -1.00 22.40 -3.69
N ASP A 139 -0.64 23.57 -4.22
CA ASP A 139 0.19 24.57 -3.56
C ASP A 139 1.49 23.99 -2.97
N ILE A 140 2.09 23.04 -3.69
CA ILE A 140 3.34 22.40 -3.25
C ILE A 140 4.46 23.40 -3.45
N LYS A 141 5.04 23.85 -2.33
CA LYS A 141 6.16 24.76 -2.34
C LYS A 141 7.43 24.00 -2.75
N PRO A 142 8.25 24.56 -3.65
CA PRO A 142 9.52 23.94 -4.01
C PRO A 142 10.43 23.86 -2.78
N THR A 143 11.22 22.81 -2.71
CA THR A 143 12.17 22.64 -1.61
C THR A 143 13.31 23.66 -1.71
N LEU A 144 14.00 23.97 -0.60
CA LEU A 144 15.17 24.86 -0.62
C LEU A 144 16.24 24.38 -1.62
N GLY A 145 16.39 23.05 -1.79
CA GLY A 145 17.33 22.46 -2.75
C GLY A 145 16.89 22.61 -4.21
N GLU A 146 15.59 22.73 -4.48
CA GLU A 146 15.05 23.04 -5.82
C GLU A 146 15.18 24.53 -6.14
N LEU A 147 15.08 25.38 -5.12
CA LEU A 147 15.31 26.82 -5.24
C LEU A 147 16.80 27.18 -5.33
N ALA A 148 17.68 26.31 -4.81
CA ALA A 148 19.11 26.54 -4.81
C ALA A 148 19.70 26.46 -6.24
N VAL A 149 20.34 27.54 -6.68
CA VAL A 149 21.08 27.54 -7.95
C VAL A 149 22.29 26.61 -7.81
N ARG A 150 22.27 25.49 -8.53
CA ARG A 150 23.43 24.59 -8.61
C ARG A 150 24.45 25.17 -9.56
N ILE A 151 25.32 26.04 -9.03
CA ILE A 151 26.46 26.56 -9.76
C ILE A 151 27.59 25.53 -9.63
N PHE A 152 28.01 24.95 -10.75
CA PHE A 152 29.24 24.15 -10.77
C PHE A 152 30.41 25.09 -10.42
N PRO A 153 31.25 24.74 -9.43
CA PRO A 153 32.42 25.55 -9.11
C PRO A 153 33.28 25.70 -10.38
N SER A 154 33.71 26.92 -10.70
CA SER A 154 34.64 27.12 -11.80
C SER A 154 35.94 26.34 -11.53
N ILE A 155 36.65 25.93 -12.59
CA ILE A 155 37.92 25.19 -12.47
C ILE A 155 38.88 25.96 -11.54
N ASN A 156 38.93 27.28 -11.65
CA ASN A 156 39.74 28.15 -10.80
C ASN A 156 39.28 28.12 -9.33
N ALA A 157 37.97 28.12 -9.06
CA ALA A 157 37.44 27.99 -7.70
C ALA A 157 37.74 26.61 -7.10
N MET A 158 37.75 25.57 -7.93
CA MET A 158 38.08 24.20 -7.52
C MET A 158 39.59 24.05 -7.22
N GLU A 159 40.46 24.63 -8.04
CA GLU A 159 41.90 24.69 -7.77
C GLU A 159 42.21 25.50 -6.50
N ASN A 160 41.52 26.62 -6.28
CA ASN A 160 41.68 27.43 -5.08
C ASN A 160 41.18 26.71 -3.83
N MET A 161 40.05 25.97 -3.89
CA MET A 161 39.60 25.10 -2.81
C MET A 161 40.58 23.94 -2.56
N ALA A 162 41.11 23.32 -3.60
CA ALA A 162 42.09 22.25 -3.47
C ALA A 162 43.40 22.75 -2.83
N LYS A 163 43.86 23.95 -3.21
CA LYS A 163 45.00 24.63 -2.56
C LYS A 163 44.69 24.96 -1.09
N LEU A 164 43.50 25.49 -0.78
CA LEU A 164 43.10 25.80 0.60
C LEU A 164 43.01 24.55 1.48
N LEU A 165 42.53 23.43 0.95
CA LEU A 165 42.50 22.14 1.66
C LEU A 165 43.91 21.56 1.84
N LYS A 166 44.82 21.76 0.88
CA LYS A 166 46.22 21.35 0.97
C LYS A 166 46.99 22.19 1.99
N ASP A 167 46.71 23.49 2.07
CA ASP A 167 47.28 24.42 3.05
C ASP A 167 46.75 24.17 4.47
N LYS A 168 45.49 23.74 4.63
CA LYS A 168 45.00 23.27 5.94
C LYS A 168 45.68 21.97 6.37
N ARG A 169 45.96 21.06 5.44
CA ARG A 169 46.62 19.77 5.72
C ARG A 169 48.10 19.95 6.05
N SER A 170 48.79 20.93 5.43
CA SER A 170 50.18 21.28 5.76
C SER A 170 50.33 22.10 7.05
N LYS A 171 49.29 22.86 7.45
CA LYS A 171 49.25 23.52 8.77
C LYS A 171 49.03 22.53 9.93
N ILE A 172 48.26 21.45 9.71
CA ILE A 172 48.06 20.40 10.73
C ILE A 172 49.34 19.58 10.98
N SER A 173 50.27 19.51 10.01
CA SER A 173 51.56 18.82 10.19
C SER A 173 52.64 19.63 10.91
N LEU A 174 52.40 20.89 11.28
CA LEU A 174 53.38 21.73 11.99
C LEU A 174 52.94 22.27 13.36
N SER A 175 51.77 21.90 13.87
CA SER A 175 51.34 22.28 15.22
C SER A 175 50.98 21.05 16.05
N SER A 176 52.00 20.27 16.42
CA SER A 176 51.97 19.48 17.64
C SER A 176 52.27 20.40 18.83
N SER A 177 51.27 21.14 19.29
CA SER A 177 51.00 21.40 20.72
C SER A 177 49.80 22.34 20.89
N SER A 178 49.05 22.07 21.95
CA SER A 178 48.08 22.96 22.62
C SER A 178 46.73 23.19 21.93
N SER A 179 45.76 22.42 22.43
CA SER A 179 44.42 22.87 22.87
C SER A 179 43.91 24.22 22.38
N GLU A 180 42.80 24.21 21.65
CA GLU A 180 41.64 25.07 21.90
C GLU A 180 40.45 24.63 21.03
N THR A 181 39.47 23.99 21.68
CA THR A 181 38.15 23.77 21.09
C THR A 181 37.38 25.09 21.16
N SER A 182 37.32 25.84 20.06
CA SER A 182 36.32 26.89 19.91
C SER A 182 34.95 26.25 19.68
N LYS A 183 34.31 25.86 20.78
CA LYS A 183 32.89 25.54 20.80
C LYS A 183 32.14 26.86 20.70
N GLU A 184 31.64 27.21 19.52
CA GLU A 184 30.51 28.15 19.44
C GLU A 184 29.34 27.50 20.19
N THR A 185 29.17 27.95 21.42
CA THR A 185 28.08 27.53 22.31
C THR A 185 26.82 28.20 21.79
N VAL A 186 26.11 27.53 20.87
CA VAL A 186 24.73 27.91 20.55
C VAL A 186 23.90 27.62 21.80
N PRO A 187 23.20 28.61 22.38
CA PRO A 187 22.32 28.35 23.51
C PRO A 187 21.14 27.51 23.02
N PHE A 188 21.14 26.22 23.36
CA PHE A 188 19.98 25.37 23.18
C PHE A 188 19.15 25.43 24.47
N GLN A 189 17.84 25.65 24.34
CA GLN A 189 16.90 25.58 25.44
C GLN A 189 16.10 24.29 25.27
N GLU A 190 16.38 23.31 26.12
CA GLU A 190 15.67 22.04 26.13
C GLU A 190 14.24 22.26 26.67
N ILE A 191 13.25 22.01 25.82
CA ILE A 191 11.83 22.10 26.21
C ILE A 191 11.46 20.79 26.89
N GLN A 192 11.29 20.81 28.21
CA GLN A 192 10.74 19.67 28.94
C GLN A 192 9.24 19.57 28.69
N VAL A 193 8.85 18.54 27.93
CA VAL A 193 7.44 18.20 27.70
C VAL A 193 6.91 17.47 28.93
N LYS A 194 5.95 18.09 29.64
CA LYS A 194 5.14 17.38 30.65
C LYS A 194 4.31 16.31 29.95
N GLN A 195 4.69 15.06 30.10
CA GLN A 195 3.81 13.95 29.71
C GLN A 195 2.64 13.91 30.69
N ALA A 196 1.42 13.95 30.17
CA ALA A 196 0.23 13.76 30.97
C ALA A 196 0.24 12.36 31.58
N THR A 197 -0.04 12.27 32.87
CA THR A 197 -0.24 10.99 33.56
C THR A 197 -1.41 10.26 32.93
N ARG A 198 -1.16 8.99 32.59
CA ARG A 198 -2.13 8.08 31.97
C ARG A 198 -3.15 7.63 33.02
N SER A 199 -4.03 8.52 33.46
CA SER A 199 -5.07 8.19 34.45
C SER A 199 -6.44 8.86 34.23
N ASP A 200 -6.66 9.54 33.11
CA ASP A 200 -7.97 10.19 32.82
C ASP A 200 -8.66 9.60 31.58
N MET A 201 -8.74 8.26 31.50
CA MET A 201 -9.55 7.55 30.51
C MET A 201 -10.39 6.45 31.16
N SER A 202 -10.91 6.72 32.36
CA SER A 202 -11.85 5.83 33.05
C SER A 202 -12.87 6.61 33.86
N ALA A 203 -13.65 7.47 33.19
CA ALA A 203 -14.93 7.97 33.70
C ALA A 203 -15.69 8.62 32.55
N ASP A 204 -16.41 7.81 31.77
CA ASP A 204 -17.66 8.23 31.11
C ASP A 204 -18.28 7.07 30.34
N LEU A 205 -18.76 6.06 31.07
CA LEU A 205 -19.82 5.15 30.63
C LEU A 205 -20.61 4.67 31.86
N SER A 206 -21.36 5.58 32.49
CA SER A 206 -22.40 5.21 33.45
C SER A 206 -23.37 6.38 33.62
N GLY A 207 -24.45 6.41 32.82
CA GLY A 207 -25.48 7.42 32.95
C GLY A 207 -26.62 7.26 31.95
N GLY A 208 -27.37 6.17 32.04
CA GLY A 208 -28.56 5.93 31.21
C GLY A 208 -29.45 4.85 31.81
N SER A 209 -29.86 5.02 33.07
CA SER A 209 -30.87 4.17 33.70
C SER A 209 -32.25 4.58 33.19
N VAL A 210 -32.88 3.71 32.40
CA VAL A 210 -34.28 3.80 31.98
C VAL A 210 -35.14 3.36 33.16
N THR A 211 -35.90 4.29 33.74
CA THR A 211 -36.95 3.98 34.70
C THR A 211 -38.11 3.28 33.99
N ALA A 212 -38.54 2.19 34.61
CA ALA A 212 -39.61 1.31 34.20
C ALA A 212 -40.99 1.98 34.21
N VAL A 213 -41.87 1.54 33.32
CA VAL A 213 -43.31 1.53 33.55
C VAL A 213 -43.83 0.15 33.17
N ASN A 214 -44.20 -0.61 34.19
CA ASN A 214 -45.06 -1.78 34.10
C ASN A 214 -46.13 -1.64 35.20
N GLU A 215 -47.29 -2.25 34.97
CA GLU A 215 -48.57 -2.25 35.73
C GLU A 215 -49.66 -1.44 35.01
N LYS A 216 -50.81 -2.00 34.59
CA LYS A 216 -51.53 -3.26 34.89
C LYS A 216 -52.21 -3.79 33.63
#